data_AF-A0A077QBZ0-F1
#
_entry.id   AF-A0A077QBZ0-F1
#
_cell.length_a   1.000
_cell.length_b   1.000
_cell.length_c   1.000
_cell.angle_alpha   90.00
_cell.angle_beta   90.00
_cell.angle_gamma   90.00
#
_symmetry.space_group_name_H-M   'P 1'
#
loop_
_entity.id
_entity.type
_entity.pdbx_description
1 polymer ?
#
loop_
_entity_poly.entity_id
_entity_poly.type
_entity_poly.pdbx_seq_one_letter_code
_entity_poly.pdbx_strand_id
1 'polypeptide(L)'
;MMHNALLSNKYSLYLLHQSHFCYLLSKQPNKSDLDHSFYVKERYAETIEDGVTQRGNYMLVNITSKQMEITPAIRSHIEDRLNKLNKWQVNLINPHIVLTKEPQGFLADATIGIPNNTLVASAKHEDMYAAINELLTKLERQLNKVQHKGEARRADHSVKDSNFDIEV
;
A
#
# COMPACT_ATOMS: atom_id res chain seq x y z
N MET A 1 -34.13 -9.82 -47.58
CA MET A 1 -32.71 -9.56 -47.90
C MET A 1 -32.46 -8.09 -47.64
N MET A 2 -31.78 -7.71 -46.54
CA MET A 2 -31.11 -6.41 -46.28
C MET A 2 -30.71 -6.35 -44.78
N HIS A 3 -29.76 -7.19 -44.37
CA HIS A 3 -29.18 -7.14 -43.00
C HIS A 3 -27.66 -7.39 -43.04
N ASN A 4 -26.95 -6.89 -44.06
CA ASN A 4 -25.51 -7.16 -44.22
C ASN A 4 -24.66 -5.94 -44.61
N ALA A 5 -25.15 -4.72 -44.45
CA ALA A 5 -24.43 -3.50 -44.82
C ALA A 5 -23.77 -2.75 -43.64
N LEU A 6 -24.12 -3.05 -42.38
CA LEU A 6 -23.62 -2.31 -41.21
C LEU A 6 -22.35 -2.88 -40.57
N LEU A 7 -21.96 -4.12 -40.92
CA LEU A 7 -20.77 -4.76 -40.35
C LEU A 7 -19.47 -4.26 -41.00
N SER A 8 -19.46 -3.95 -42.30
CA SER A 8 -18.25 -3.55 -43.04
C SER A 8 -17.61 -2.24 -42.51
N ASN A 9 -18.41 -1.27 -42.09
CA ASN A 9 -17.88 0.04 -41.67
C ASN A 9 -17.21 0.01 -40.28
N LYS A 10 -17.60 -0.92 -39.39
CA LYS A 10 -16.97 -1.07 -38.07
C LYS A 10 -15.60 -1.72 -38.13
N TYR A 11 -15.38 -2.66 -39.04
CA TYR A 11 -14.08 -3.33 -39.20
C TYR A 11 -13.00 -2.39 -39.77
N SER A 12 -13.38 -1.44 -40.64
CA SER A 12 -12.45 -0.47 -41.22
C SER A 12 -11.87 0.53 -40.21
N LEU A 13 -12.66 0.92 -39.20
CA LEU A 13 -12.21 1.80 -38.11
C LEU A 13 -11.28 1.08 -37.13
N TYR A 14 -11.49 -0.22 -36.90
CA TYR A 14 -10.65 -1.02 -36.01
C TYR A 14 -9.22 -1.20 -36.56
N LEU A 15 -9.09 -1.39 -37.87
CA LEU A 15 -7.79 -1.55 -38.53
C LEU A 15 -6.97 -0.25 -38.56
N LEU A 16 -7.62 0.91 -38.66
CA LEU A 16 -6.94 2.22 -38.62
C LEU A 16 -6.44 2.57 -37.20
N HIS A 17 -7.15 2.10 -36.16
CA HIS A 17 -6.75 2.36 -34.77
C HIS A 17 -5.55 1.47 -34.34
N GLN A 18 -5.44 0.26 -34.88
CA GLN A 18 -4.29 -0.61 -34.62
C GLN A 18 -3.00 -0.10 -35.28
N SER A 19 -3.08 0.55 -36.44
CA SER A 19 -1.88 1.09 -37.09
C SER A 19 -1.31 2.32 -36.36
N HIS A 20 -2.17 3.15 -35.75
CA HIS A 20 -1.74 4.32 -34.99
C HIS A 20 -1.14 3.96 -33.62
N PHE A 21 -1.63 2.88 -32.99
CA PHE A 21 -1.08 2.38 -31.72
C PHE A 21 0.33 1.79 -31.88
N CYS A 22 0.62 1.19 -33.04
CA CYS A 22 1.93 0.62 -33.32
C CYS A 22 3.04 1.69 -33.51
N TYR A 23 2.67 2.91 -33.94
CA TYR A 23 3.62 4.02 -34.11
C TYR A 23 4.10 4.63 -32.78
N LEU A 24 3.30 4.54 -31.72
CA LEU A 24 3.66 5.08 -30.41
C LEU A 24 4.62 4.17 -29.61
N LEU A 25 4.73 2.89 -29.96
CA LEU A 25 5.64 1.93 -29.29
C LEU A 25 7.09 1.99 -29.80
N SER A 26 7.39 2.72 -30.88
CA SER A 26 8.75 2.79 -31.46
C SER A 26 9.63 3.92 -30.91
N LYS A 27 9.14 4.73 -29.96
CA LYS A 27 9.96 5.73 -29.26
C LYS A 27 10.22 5.30 -27.82
N GLN A 28 11.13 4.34 -27.65
CA GLN A 28 11.75 4.05 -26.37
C GLN A 28 12.68 5.23 -26.01
N PRO A 29 12.44 6.00 -24.95
CA PRO A 29 13.35 7.06 -24.54
C PRO A 29 14.65 6.45 -23.98
N ASN A 30 15.77 7.15 -24.19
CA ASN A 30 17.08 6.70 -23.75
C ASN A 30 17.16 6.59 -22.21
N LYS A 31 17.86 5.54 -21.76
CA LYS A 31 17.93 5.04 -20.37
C LYS A 31 18.56 6.01 -19.35
N SER A 32 19.04 7.18 -19.76
CA SER A 32 19.76 8.13 -18.92
C SER A 32 18.90 9.24 -18.30
N ASP A 33 17.66 9.41 -18.74
CA ASP A 33 16.85 10.58 -18.37
C ASP A 33 15.67 10.25 -17.44
N LEU A 34 15.66 9.05 -16.85
CA LEU A 34 14.55 8.55 -16.04
C LEU A 34 14.68 9.02 -14.58
N ASP A 35 13.96 10.09 -14.24
CA ASP A 35 13.61 10.42 -12.86
C ASP A 35 12.90 9.19 -12.23
N HIS A 36 13.38 8.78 -11.07
CA HIS A 36 12.96 7.61 -10.29
C HIS A 36 11.45 7.61 -9.93
N SER A 37 10.77 8.75 -10.12
CA SER A 37 9.32 8.92 -10.09
C SER A 37 8.56 8.14 -11.19
N PHE A 38 9.15 7.99 -12.39
CA PHE A 38 8.45 7.41 -13.54
C PHE A 38 8.25 5.88 -13.41
N TYR A 39 9.20 5.18 -12.80
CA TYR A 39 9.12 3.71 -12.61
C TYR A 39 8.00 3.28 -11.64
N VAL A 40 7.42 4.22 -10.87
CA VAL A 40 6.26 3.96 -10.01
C VAL A 40 4.95 4.07 -10.80
N LYS A 41 4.90 4.82 -11.92
CA LYS A 41 3.65 5.12 -12.62
C LYS A 41 3.21 4.03 -13.61
N GLU A 42 4.14 3.29 -14.21
CA GLU A 42 3.84 2.33 -15.27
C GLU A 42 3.43 0.92 -14.81
N ARG A 43 3.51 0.60 -13.50
CA ARG A 43 2.98 -0.67 -12.96
C ARG A 43 1.59 -0.59 -12.34
N TYR A 44 0.97 0.59 -12.32
CA TYR A 44 -0.42 0.76 -11.90
C TYR A 44 -1.35 1.16 -13.07
N ALA A 45 -0.91 0.90 -14.30
CA ALA A 45 -1.79 0.88 -15.46
C ALA A 45 -2.40 -0.52 -15.62
N GLU A 46 -3.59 -0.67 -15.03
CA GLU A 46 -4.73 -1.41 -15.59
C GLU A 46 -4.58 -2.93 -15.86
N THR A 47 -4.84 -3.75 -14.84
CA THR A 47 -5.51 -5.04 -15.09
C THR A 47 -6.99 -4.75 -15.35
N ILE A 48 -7.37 -4.60 -16.62
CA ILE A 48 -8.79 -4.57 -17.03
C ILE A 48 -9.24 -6.02 -17.17
N GLU A 49 -9.70 -6.61 -16.07
CA GLU A 49 -10.64 -7.73 -16.12
C GLU A 49 -12.03 -7.14 -15.87
N ASP A 50 -12.90 -7.24 -16.89
CA ASP A 50 -14.35 -7.10 -16.78
C ASP A 50 -14.95 -5.70 -16.56
N GLY A 51 -14.23 -4.61 -16.89
CA GLY A 51 -14.84 -3.28 -16.99
C GLY A 51 -15.33 -2.69 -15.65
N VAL A 52 -14.95 -3.30 -14.53
CA VAL A 52 -15.10 -2.74 -13.20
C VAL A 52 -13.78 -2.08 -12.84
N THR A 53 -13.75 -0.75 -12.71
CA THR A 53 -12.65 -0.08 -12.01
C THR A 53 -12.70 -0.55 -10.56
N GLN A 54 -11.98 -1.63 -10.27
CA GLN A 54 -11.74 -2.08 -8.92
C GLN A 54 -10.88 -0.99 -8.28
N ARG A 55 -11.52 0.02 -7.67
CA ARG A 55 -10.88 0.89 -6.68
C ARG A 55 -10.56 0.00 -5.48
N GLY A 56 -9.59 -0.89 -5.62
CA GLY A 56 -8.94 -1.50 -4.48
C GLY A 56 -8.45 -0.35 -3.62
N ASN A 57 -8.85 -0.31 -2.35
CA ASN A 57 -8.27 0.61 -1.39
C ASN A 57 -6.80 0.22 -1.24
N TYR A 58 -5.95 0.76 -2.11
CA TYR A 58 -4.51 0.55 -2.04
C TYR A 58 -3.97 1.49 -0.97
N MET A 59 -3.33 0.93 0.04
CA MET A 59 -2.61 1.72 1.03
C MET A 59 -1.31 2.20 0.38
N LEU A 60 -1.12 3.51 0.31
CA LEU A 60 0.14 4.09 -0.13
C LEU A 60 1.20 3.87 0.96
N VAL A 61 2.17 3.00 0.68
CA VAL A 61 3.30 2.69 1.59
C VAL A 61 4.59 3.28 1.03
N ASN A 62 5.26 4.08 1.85
CA ASN A 62 6.56 4.64 1.52
C ASN A 62 7.64 3.62 1.90
N ILE A 63 8.32 3.06 0.90
CA ILE A 63 9.39 2.07 1.10
C ILE A 63 10.71 2.68 0.65
N THR A 64 11.69 2.70 1.55
CA THR A 64 13.05 3.18 1.29
C THR A 64 14.03 2.04 1.50
N SER A 65 15.04 1.93 0.64
CA SER A 65 16.14 0.98 0.84
C SER A 65 17.48 1.68 1.02
N LYS A 66 18.34 1.05 1.82
CA LYS A 66 19.75 1.40 1.97
C LYS A 66 20.57 0.18 1.57
N GLN A 67 21.48 0.38 0.61
CA GLN A 67 22.44 -0.64 0.16
C GLN A 67 21.78 -1.91 -0.43
N MET A 68 20.56 -1.78 -0.94
CA MET A 68 19.86 -2.83 -1.70
C MET A 68 18.85 -2.25 -2.69
N GLU A 69 18.53 -3.01 -3.72
CA GLU A 69 17.46 -2.68 -4.66
C GLU A 69 16.13 -3.28 -4.20
N ILE A 70 15.05 -2.51 -4.25
CA ILE A 70 13.70 -3.00 -3.95
C ILE A 70 13.09 -3.59 -5.21
N THR A 71 12.99 -4.92 -5.25
CA THR A 71 12.27 -5.62 -6.32
C THR A 71 10.75 -5.52 -6.13
N PRO A 72 9.96 -5.72 -7.19
CA PRO A 72 8.49 -5.65 -7.11
C PRO A 72 7.91 -6.71 -6.17
N ALA A 73 8.53 -7.88 -6.10
CA ALA A 73 8.15 -8.95 -5.18
C ALA A 73 8.32 -8.54 -3.71
N ILE A 74 9.39 -7.81 -3.37
CA ILE A 74 9.63 -7.31 -2.02
C ILE A 74 8.57 -6.27 -1.64
N ARG A 75 8.25 -5.35 -2.56
CA ARG A 75 7.20 -4.35 -2.37
C ARG A 75 5.86 -5.01 -2.09
N SER A 76 5.42 -5.92 -2.95
CA SER A 76 4.17 -6.66 -2.77
C SER A 76 4.15 -7.42 -1.44
N HIS A 77 5.28 -8.05 -1.07
CA HIS A 77 5.37 -8.75 0.21
C HIS A 77 5.17 -7.81 1.41
N ILE A 78 5.77 -6.62 1.39
CA ILE A 78 5.63 -5.63 2.47
C ILE A 78 4.18 -5.14 2.55
N GLU A 79 3.56 -4.86 1.41
CA GLU A 79 2.16 -4.42 1.32
C GLU A 79 1.21 -5.50 1.87
N ASP A 80 1.39 -6.77 1.49
CA ASP A 80 0.61 -7.90 2.02
C ASP A 80 0.77 -8.07 3.53
N ARG A 81 1.98 -7.84 4.05
CA ARG A 81 2.26 -7.92 5.48
C ARG A 81 1.61 -6.78 6.25
N LEU A 82 1.69 -5.55 5.74
CA LEU A 82 1.02 -4.40 6.33
C LEU A 82 -0.50 -4.51 6.26
N ASN A 83 -1.06 -5.11 5.21
CA ASN A 83 -2.50 -5.36 5.10
C ASN A 83 -3.05 -6.20 6.26
N LYS A 84 -2.23 -7.03 6.91
CA LYS A 84 -2.62 -7.75 8.14
C LYS A 84 -2.92 -6.81 9.31
N LEU A 85 -2.28 -5.64 9.36
CA LEU A 85 -2.52 -4.64 10.39
C LEU A 85 -3.90 -3.98 10.25
N ASN A 86 -4.52 -4.01 9.06
CA ASN A 86 -5.87 -3.49 8.86
C ASN A 86 -6.92 -4.23 9.70
N LYS A 87 -6.63 -5.47 10.16
CA LYS A 87 -7.48 -6.21 11.10
C LYS A 87 -7.81 -5.42 12.37
N TRP A 88 -6.89 -4.56 12.80
CA TRP A 88 -7.03 -3.78 14.02
C TRP A 88 -7.95 -2.56 13.88
N GLN A 89 -8.49 -2.30 12.67
CA GLN A 89 -9.39 -1.16 12.39
C GLN A 89 -8.81 0.20 12.79
N VAL A 90 -7.47 0.33 12.80
CA VAL A 90 -6.78 1.58 13.07
C VAL A 90 -6.39 2.23 11.76
N ASN A 91 -6.64 3.53 11.63
CA ASN A 91 -6.19 4.29 10.47
C ASN A 91 -4.66 4.43 10.50
N LEU A 92 -3.96 3.85 9.53
CA LEU A 92 -2.51 3.98 9.39
C LEU A 92 -2.17 5.22 8.56
N ILE A 93 -1.49 6.18 9.17
CA ILE A 93 -1.13 7.46 8.56
C ILE A 93 0.33 7.41 8.12
N ASN A 94 0.55 7.57 6.81
CA ASN A 94 1.88 7.64 6.18
C ASN A 94 2.84 6.52 6.63
N PRO A 95 2.50 5.24 6.40
CA PRO A 95 3.40 4.15 6.75
C PRO A 95 4.71 4.26 5.97
N HIS A 96 5.82 4.35 6.70
CA HIS A 96 7.17 4.44 6.16
C HIS A 96 8.01 3.27 6.64
N ILE A 97 8.56 2.51 5.70
CA ILE A 97 9.42 1.35 5.95
C ILE A 97 10.79 1.61 5.34
N VAL A 98 11.83 1.33 6.12
CA VAL A 98 13.23 1.42 5.70
C VAL A 98 13.86 0.04 5.82
N LEU A 99 14.32 -0.51 4.70
CA LEU A 99 15.12 -1.73 4.66
C LEU A 99 16.59 -1.38 4.49
N THR A 100 17.44 -1.95 5.33
CA THR A 100 18.89 -1.75 5.28
C THR A 100 19.59 -3.09 5.20
N LYS A 101 20.48 -3.27 4.21
CA LYS A 101 21.37 -4.43 4.17
C LYS A 101 22.59 -4.16 5.04
N GLU A 102 22.82 -4.99 6.05
CA GLU A 102 24.01 -4.94 6.89
C GLU A 102 24.91 -6.17 6.63
N PRO A 103 26.21 -6.14 6.99
CA PRO A 103 27.08 -7.32 6.87
C PRO A 103 26.58 -8.51 7.70
N GLN A 104 25.95 -8.25 8.85
CA GLN A 104 25.43 -9.26 9.78
C GLN A 104 23.96 -9.63 9.52
N GLY A 105 23.37 -9.21 8.39
CA GLY A 105 21.99 -9.57 8.04
C GLY A 105 21.21 -8.43 7.38
N PHE A 106 19.96 -8.27 7.80
CA PHE A 106 19.03 -7.26 7.32
C PHE A 106 18.37 -6.58 8.50
N LEU A 107 18.30 -5.25 8.43
CA LEU A 107 17.61 -4.40 9.39
C LEU A 107 16.36 -3.84 8.71
N ALA A 108 15.20 -4.07 9.32
CA ALA A 108 13.93 -3.54 8.88
C ALA A 108 13.37 -2.60 9.94
N ASP A 109 13.20 -1.33 9.58
CA ASP A 109 12.64 -0.28 10.42
C ASP A 109 11.29 0.17 9.85
N ALA A 110 10.33 0.45 10.73
CA ALA A 110 9.05 1.03 10.36
C ALA A 110 8.67 2.18 11.29
N THR A 111 8.13 3.23 10.68
CA THR A 111 7.48 4.35 11.36
C THR A 111 6.10 4.52 10.74
N ILE A 112 5.05 4.38 11.56
CA ILE A 112 3.66 4.48 11.11
C ILE A 112 2.91 5.36 12.09
N GLY A 113 2.29 6.44 11.59
CA GLY A 113 1.41 7.28 12.41
C GLY A 113 0.08 6.58 12.64
N ILE A 114 -0.49 6.71 13.82
CA ILE A 114 -1.87 6.34 14.12
C ILE A 114 -2.57 7.50 14.82
N PRO A 115 -3.91 7.54 14.88
CA PRO A 115 -4.60 8.56 15.65
C PRO A 115 -4.10 8.57 17.10
N ASN A 116 -3.61 9.72 17.55
CA ASN A 116 -3.13 9.97 18.91
C ASN A 116 -1.84 9.23 19.34
N ASN A 117 -1.14 8.54 18.43
CA ASN A 117 0.14 7.90 18.75
C ASN A 117 0.97 7.61 17.49
N THR A 118 2.23 7.20 17.65
CA THR A 118 3.09 6.75 16.55
C THR A 118 3.64 5.36 16.88
N LEU A 119 3.58 4.46 15.91
CA LEU A 119 4.18 3.14 15.97
C LEU A 119 5.59 3.23 15.39
N VAL A 120 6.58 2.79 16.16
CA VAL A 120 7.97 2.75 15.73
C VAL A 120 8.54 1.41 16.13
N ALA A 121 9.02 0.64 15.16
CA ALA A 121 9.57 -0.68 15.40
C ALA A 121 10.80 -0.91 14.51
N SER A 122 11.70 -1.75 15.01
CA SER A 122 12.93 -2.14 14.34
C SER A 122 13.19 -3.61 14.59
N ALA A 123 13.62 -4.36 13.58
CA ALA A 123 13.97 -5.77 13.67
C ALA A 123 15.20 -6.11 12.82
N LYS A 124 16.02 -7.04 13.32
CA LYS A 124 17.25 -7.50 12.66
C LYS A 124 17.20 -9.01 12.53
N HIS A 125 17.49 -9.52 11.34
CA HIS A 125 17.56 -10.95 11.08
C HIS A 125 18.50 -11.25 9.91
N GLU A 126 19.05 -12.46 9.83
CA GLU A 126 19.93 -12.88 8.72
C GLU A 126 19.21 -12.96 7.37
N ASP A 127 17.93 -13.37 7.41
CA ASP A 127 16.97 -13.35 6.29
C ASP A 127 16.07 -12.11 6.34
N MET A 128 15.96 -11.41 5.21
CA MET A 128 15.14 -10.20 5.03
C MET A 128 13.65 -10.42 5.28
N TYR A 129 13.07 -11.52 4.78
CA TYR A 129 11.65 -11.80 4.94
C TYR A 129 11.31 -12.13 6.40
N ALA A 130 12.23 -12.80 7.10
CA ALA A 130 12.11 -13.02 8.53
C ALA A 130 12.21 -11.70 9.31
N ALA A 131 13.14 -10.79 8.96
CA ALA A 131 13.21 -9.46 9.57
C ALA A 131 11.90 -8.68 9.42
N ILE A 132 11.26 -8.72 8.24
CA ILE A 132 9.96 -8.09 8.00
C ILE A 132 8.86 -8.72 8.86
N ASN A 133 8.84 -10.04 9.02
CA ASN A 133 7.86 -10.71 9.87
C ASN A 133 8.04 -10.36 11.37
N GLU A 134 9.27 -10.27 11.84
CA GLU A 134 9.56 -9.81 13.20
C GLU A 134 9.16 -8.36 13.43
N LEU A 135 9.43 -7.50 12.44
CA LEU A 135 8.99 -6.10 12.43
C LEU A 135 7.46 -6.01 12.55
N LEU A 136 6.73 -6.78 11.75
CA LEU A 136 5.27 -6.84 11.79
C LEU A 136 4.76 -7.27 13.18
N THR A 137 5.36 -8.33 13.74
CA THR A 137 4.99 -8.83 15.08
C THR A 137 5.18 -7.76 16.16
N LYS A 138 6.24 -6.95 16.07
CA LYS A 138 6.48 -5.82 16.98
C LYS A 138 5.42 -4.73 16.84
N LEU A 139 5.04 -4.39 15.60
CA LEU A 139 3.97 -3.42 15.32
C LEU A 139 2.61 -3.89 15.84
N GLU A 140 2.26 -5.16 15.63
CA GLU A 140 1.03 -5.77 16.16
C GLU A 140 0.95 -5.68 17.68
N ARG A 141 2.05 -5.97 18.39
CA ARG A 141 2.13 -5.83 19.85
C ARG A 141 1.92 -4.39 20.30
N GLN A 142 2.47 -3.42 19.57
CA GLN A 142 2.27 -2.00 19.88
C GLN A 142 0.82 -1.58 19.65
N LEU A 143 0.20 -1.99 18.53
CA LEU A 143 -1.21 -1.74 18.25
C LEU A 143 -2.11 -2.31 19.37
N ASN A 144 -1.88 -3.56 19.75
CA ASN A 144 -2.63 -4.20 20.83
C ASN A 144 -2.51 -3.41 22.14
N LYS A 145 -1.30 -2.97 22.49
CA LYS A 145 -1.06 -2.14 23.69
C LYS A 145 -1.79 -0.81 23.62
N VAL A 146 -1.84 -0.16 22.46
CA VAL A 146 -2.52 1.14 22.30
C VAL A 146 -4.02 1.00 22.45
N GLN A 147 -4.64 -0.04 21.87
CA GLN A 147 -6.08 -0.27 21.99
C GLN A 147 -6.51 -0.51 23.44
N HIS A 148 -5.79 -1.36 24.17
CA HIS A 148 -6.18 -1.73 25.54
C HIS A 148 -5.67 -0.76 26.62
N LYS A 149 -4.92 0.29 26.25
CA LYS A 149 -4.40 1.28 27.22
C LYS A 149 -5.51 2.06 27.95
N GLY A 150 -6.63 2.32 27.28
CA GLY A 150 -7.78 3.02 27.88
C GLY A 150 -8.51 2.17 28.92
N GLU A 151 -8.57 0.86 28.72
CA GLU A 151 -9.29 -0.08 29.58
C GLU A 151 -8.60 -0.36 30.92
N ALA A 152 -7.28 -0.17 31.00
CA ALA A 152 -6.53 -0.34 32.24
C ALA A 152 -6.73 0.81 33.24
N ARG A 153 -7.31 1.94 32.83
CA ARG A 153 -7.54 3.14 33.66
C ARG A 153 -8.94 3.22 34.27
N ARG A 154 -9.63 2.09 34.41
CA ARG A 154 -11.01 2.01 34.95
C ARG A 154 -11.15 2.39 36.44
N ALA A 155 -10.09 2.76 37.14
CA ALA A 155 -10.18 3.26 38.50
C ALA A 155 -10.54 4.76 38.60
N ASP A 156 -10.54 5.52 37.50
CA ASP A 156 -10.68 7.00 37.56
C ASP A 156 -11.87 7.58 36.78
N HIS A 157 -12.60 6.77 36.00
CA HIS A 157 -13.91 7.18 35.46
C HIS A 157 -15.01 6.78 36.44
N SER A 158 -15.19 7.59 37.48
CA SER A 158 -16.48 7.66 38.17
C SER A 158 -17.53 8.08 37.14
N VAL A 159 -18.42 7.16 36.78
CA VAL A 159 -19.62 7.46 36.00
C VAL A 159 -20.49 8.37 36.86
N LYS A 160 -20.31 9.68 36.70
CA LYS A 160 -21.32 10.64 37.14
C LYS A 160 -22.09 11.06 35.89
N ASP A 161 -22.99 10.19 35.47
CA ASP A 161 -24.07 10.56 34.57
C ASP A 161 -24.90 11.64 35.27
N SER A 162 -24.62 12.90 34.96
CA SER A 162 -25.51 14.00 35.33
C SER A 162 -26.69 13.97 34.38
N ASN A 163 -27.73 13.26 34.82
CA ASN A 163 -29.09 13.38 34.33
C ASN A 163 -29.47 14.88 34.35
N PHE A 164 -29.52 15.51 33.18
CA PHE A 164 -30.16 16.83 33.06
C PHE A 164 -31.66 16.59 32.92
N ASP A 165 -32.33 16.51 34.06
CA ASP A 165 -33.77 16.66 34.13
C ASP A 165 -34.12 18.08 33.65
N ILE A 166 -34.66 18.18 32.44
CA ILE A 166 -35.36 19.37 31.99
C ILE A 166 -36.76 19.27 32.58
N GLU A 167 -36.98 19.91 33.73
CA GLU A 167 -38.34 20.17 34.23
C GLU A 167 -39.04 21.21 33.33
N VAL A 168 -40.32 20.92 33.12
CA VAL A 168 -41.32 21.62 32.28
C VAL A 168 -41.80 22.91 32.93
#